data_AF-A0A8J5L572-F1
#
_entry.id   AF-A0A8J5L572-F1
#
_cell.length_a   1.000
_cell.length_b   1.000
_cell.length_c   1.000
_cell.angle_alpha   90.00
_cell.angle_beta   90.00
_cell.angle_gamma   90.00
#
_symmetry.space_group_name_H-M   'P 1'
#
loop_
_entity.id
_entity.type
_entity.pdbx_description
1 polymer ?
#
loop_
_entity_poly.entity_id
_entity_poly.type
_entity_poly.pdbx_seq_one_letter_code
_entity_poly.pdbx_strand_id
1 'polypeptide(L)'
;MGFNVELASLASKVRGDMCLCCCVISGGVYENLLFFPVIQLIKDRYPGLQIDVVALPRGKQVYEVNKNVRWANVYDPDEDFPEPTEYVNMIGLLKNRYYDLILSTKLAGLGHAAFLFMTSARDKVSYVYPNVNAASAGLLLIETFTSQTMNLSERGYHM
;
A
#
# COMPACT_ATOMS: atom_id res chain seq x y z
N MET A 1 31.32 1.44 12.83
CA MET A 1 30.07 0.87 13.40
C MET A 1 29.17 0.51 12.23
N GLY A 2 29.19 -0.77 11.82
CA GLY A 2 28.50 -1.24 10.62
C GLY A 2 27.01 -1.44 10.87
N PHE A 3 26.18 -0.87 9.99
CA PHE A 3 24.74 -1.12 9.98
C PHE A 3 24.48 -2.55 9.51
N ASN A 4 24.10 -3.41 10.46
CA ASN A 4 23.81 -4.82 10.26
C ASN A 4 22.32 -5.04 9.90
N VAL A 5 21.84 -4.35 8.86
CA VAL A 5 20.40 -4.34 8.49
C VAL A 5 20.03 -5.49 7.55
N GLU A 6 20.99 -6.15 6.92
CA GLU A 6 20.72 -7.12 5.85
C GLU A 6 20.53 -8.58 6.34
N LEU A 7 21.10 -8.97 7.48
CA LEU A 7 21.00 -10.35 7.99
C LEU A 7 19.68 -10.64 8.72
N ALA A 8 19.06 -9.63 9.34
CA ALA A 8 17.76 -9.79 10.00
C ALA A 8 16.62 -10.04 8.99
N SER A 9 16.69 -9.40 7.81
CA SER A 9 15.70 -9.56 6.73
C SER A 9 15.74 -10.96 6.11
N LEU A 10 16.94 -11.53 5.88
CA LEU A 10 17.10 -12.88 5.33
C LEU A 10 16.62 -13.99 6.28
N ALA A 11 16.90 -13.85 7.59
CA ALA A 11 16.42 -14.81 8.58
C ALA A 11 14.89 -14.74 8.78
N SER A 12 14.29 -13.54 8.67
CA SER A 12 12.84 -13.35 8.69
C SER A 12 12.15 -13.99 7.48
N LYS A 13 12.79 -13.89 6.29
CA LYS A 13 12.31 -14.47 5.02
C LYS A 13 12.20 -16.01 5.04
N VAL A 14 12.98 -16.69 5.89
CA VAL A 14 12.99 -18.16 6.04
C VAL A 14 11.99 -18.64 7.11
N ARG A 15 11.63 -17.79 8.09
CA ARG A 15 10.73 -18.15 9.20
C ARG A 15 9.26 -17.76 9.00
N GLY A 16 8.95 -16.86 8.06
CA GLY A 16 7.57 -16.42 7.82
C GLY A 16 6.96 -15.59 8.97
N ASP A 17 7.79 -15.09 9.89
CA ASP A 17 7.34 -14.57 11.19
C ASP A 17 7.27 -13.04 11.29
N MET A 18 7.54 -12.27 10.23
CA MET A 18 7.23 -10.84 10.22
C MET A 18 6.79 -10.39 8.84
N CYS A 19 5.51 -10.03 8.71
CA CYS A 19 4.94 -9.49 7.50
C CYS A 19 5.08 -7.96 7.54
N LEU A 20 5.82 -7.39 6.59
CA LEU A 20 5.84 -5.94 6.38
C LEU A 20 4.74 -5.57 5.40
N CYS A 21 3.75 -4.80 5.85
CA CYS A 21 2.64 -4.37 5.01
C CYS A 21 2.76 -2.89 4.65
N CYS A 22 2.64 -2.57 3.36
CA CYS A 22 2.48 -1.20 2.89
C CYS A 22 1.03 -0.97 2.48
N CYS A 23 0.38 0.01 3.07
CA CYS A 23 -0.94 0.46 2.64
C CYS A 23 -0.79 1.75 1.82
N VAL A 24 -1.12 1.68 0.53
CA VAL A 24 -1.19 2.85 -0.35
C VAL A 24 -2.62 3.39 -0.32
N ILE A 25 -2.77 4.59 0.21
CA ILE A 25 -4.07 5.17 0.51
C ILE A 25 -4.28 6.43 -0.32
N SER A 26 -5.29 6.34 -1.18
CA SER A 26 -5.73 7.41 -2.07
C SER A 26 -6.79 8.27 -1.36
N GLY A 27 -6.93 9.52 -1.79
CA GLY A 27 -7.92 10.45 -1.27
C GLY A 27 -7.41 11.41 -0.20
N GLY A 28 -8.35 12.15 0.38
CA GLY A 28 -8.09 13.23 1.33
C GLY A 28 -8.02 12.76 2.78
N VAL A 29 -8.09 13.72 3.69
CA VAL A 29 -8.01 13.46 5.14
C VAL A 29 -9.13 12.52 5.61
N TYR A 30 -10.32 12.65 5.02
CA TYR A 30 -11.50 11.87 5.40
C TYR A 30 -11.33 10.37 5.09
N GLU A 31 -10.94 10.03 3.87
CA GLU A 31 -10.71 8.64 3.45
C GLU A 31 -9.60 7.98 4.27
N ASN A 32 -8.56 8.76 4.60
CA ASN A 32 -7.47 8.28 5.45
C ASN A 32 -7.93 8.01 6.90
N LEU A 33 -8.83 8.82 7.46
CA LEU A 33 -9.43 8.54 8.77
C LEU A 33 -10.32 7.30 8.75
N LEU A 34 -11.06 7.06 7.66
CA LEU A 34 -11.88 5.86 7.50
C LEU A 34 -11.05 4.57 7.47
N PHE A 35 -9.75 4.65 7.17
CA PHE A 35 -8.86 3.49 7.15
C PHE A 35 -8.33 3.08 8.54
N PHE A 36 -8.53 3.90 9.58
CA PHE A 36 -8.03 3.58 10.93
C PHE A 36 -8.55 2.25 11.50
N PRO A 37 -9.85 1.94 11.42
CA PRO A 37 -10.37 0.66 11.88
C PRO A 37 -9.76 -0.52 11.12
N VAL A 38 -9.48 -0.34 9.82
CA VAL A 38 -8.86 -1.39 8.99
C VAL A 38 -7.45 -1.70 9.47
N ILE A 39 -6.64 -0.68 9.76
CA ILE A 39 -5.30 -0.85 10.35
C ILE A 39 -5.39 -1.63 11.67
N GLN A 40 -6.36 -1.27 12.51
CA GLN A 40 -6.57 -1.96 13.79
C GLN A 40 -6.95 -3.43 13.59
N LEU A 41 -7.89 -3.75 12.69
CA LEU A 41 -8.31 -5.12 12.40
C LEU A 41 -7.18 -5.99 11.85
N ILE A 42 -6.35 -5.40 10.97
CA ILE A 42 -5.18 -6.07 10.44
C ILE A 42 -4.20 -6.41 11.58
N LYS A 43 -3.97 -5.46 12.50
CA LYS A 43 -3.13 -5.66 13.68
C LYS A 43 -3.69 -6.67 14.67
N ASP A 44 -5.00 -6.66 14.89
CA ASP A 44 -5.68 -7.60 15.78
C ASP A 44 -5.59 -9.04 15.24
N ARG A 45 -5.64 -9.20 13.90
CA ARG A 45 -5.45 -10.50 13.24
C ARG A 45 -3.97 -10.93 13.20
N TYR A 46 -3.05 -10.00 13.01
CA TYR A 46 -1.62 -10.25 12.88
C TYR A 46 -0.81 -9.33 13.80
N PRO A 47 -0.65 -9.66 15.10
CA PRO A 47 -0.05 -8.77 16.09
C PRO A 47 1.41 -8.37 15.77
N GLY A 48 2.16 -9.26 15.13
CA GLY A 48 3.55 -9.03 14.69
C GLY A 48 3.72 -8.19 13.41
N LEU A 49 2.63 -7.88 12.69
CA LEU A 49 2.69 -7.18 11.41
C LEU A 49 3.18 -5.73 11.57
N GLN A 50 4.13 -5.27 10.77
CA GLN A 50 4.49 -3.84 10.76
C GLN A 50 3.81 -3.16 9.58
N ILE A 51 3.09 -2.06 9.84
CA ILE A 51 2.31 -1.35 8.84
C ILE A 51 3.00 -0.02 8.54
N ASP A 52 3.36 0.15 7.28
CA ASP A 52 3.74 1.44 6.71
C ASP A 52 2.61 1.95 5.82
N VAL A 53 2.47 3.26 5.74
CA VAL A 53 1.44 3.92 4.95
C VAL A 53 2.09 4.84 3.93
N VAL A 54 1.51 4.88 2.74
CA VAL A 54 1.84 5.84 1.69
C VAL A 54 0.56 6.63 1.41
N ALA A 55 0.61 7.94 1.59
CA ALA A 55 -0.53 8.82 1.36
C ALA A 55 -0.07 10.20 0.88
N LEU A 56 -1.02 11.03 0.44
CA LEU A 56 -0.78 12.42 0.10
C LEU A 56 -0.21 13.21 1.31
N PRO A 57 0.45 14.37 1.10
CA PRO A 57 1.03 15.17 2.18
C PRO A 57 0.05 15.47 3.33
N ARG A 58 -1.22 15.74 2.97
CA ARG A 58 -2.30 15.97 3.95
C ARG A 58 -2.73 14.70 4.68
N GLY A 59 -2.74 13.56 3.99
CA GLY A 59 -3.06 12.25 4.56
C GLY A 59 -1.97 11.75 5.51
N LYS A 60 -0.69 12.04 5.24
CA LYS A 60 0.42 11.65 6.12
C LYS A 60 0.24 12.12 7.56
N GLN A 61 -0.18 13.37 7.77
CA GLN A 61 -0.39 13.95 9.11
C GLN A 61 -1.41 13.14 9.93
N VAL A 62 -2.37 12.51 9.25
CA VAL A 62 -3.38 11.66 9.88
C VAL A 62 -2.72 10.40 10.46
N TYR A 63 -1.72 9.82 9.80
CA TYR A 63 -1.08 8.60 10.31
C TYR A 63 0.03 8.85 11.32
N GLU A 64 0.58 10.06 11.40
CA GLU A 64 1.56 10.41 12.44
C GLU A 64 0.96 10.35 13.85
N VAL A 65 -0.37 10.48 13.98
CA VAL A 65 -1.08 10.30 15.26
C VAL A 65 -1.48 8.84 15.55
N ASN A 66 -1.35 7.93 14.58
CA ASN A 66 -1.79 6.55 14.72
C ASN A 66 -0.66 5.64 15.22
N LYS A 67 -0.82 5.12 16.45
CA LYS A 67 0.17 4.24 17.11
C LYS A 67 0.49 2.94 16.36
N ASN A 68 -0.40 2.47 15.49
CA ASN A 68 -0.25 1.20 14.79
C ASN A 68 0.57 1.34 13.49
N VAL A 69 0.81 2.57 13.04
CA VAL A 69 1.61 2.88 11.85
C VAL A 69 3.05 3.13 12.26
N ARG A 70 3.99 2.43 11.61
CA ARG A 70 5.42 2.58 11.85
C ARG A 70 5.99 3.78 11.09
N TRP A 71 5.70 3.86 9.80
CA TRP A 71 6.14 4.96 8.93
C TRP A 71 5.03 5.42 7.99
N ALA A 72 4.94 6.74 7.80
CA ALA A 72 4.07 7.35 6.82
C ALA A 72 4.91 8.10 5.78
N ASN A 73 4.90 7.62 4.54
CA ASN A 73 5.60 8.23 3.41
C ASN A 73 4.64 9.11 2.59
N VAL A 74 5.19 10.16 1.99
CA VAL A 74 4.44 11.06 1.12
C VAL A 74 4.62 10.64 -0.32
N TYR A 75 3.51 10.35 -0.99
CA TYR A 75 3.43 10.13 -2.44
C TYR A 75 2.00 10.41 -2.84
N ASP A 76 1.78 10.98 -4.02
CA ASP A 76 0.45 11.11 -4.57
C ASP A 76 0.12 9.89 -5.44
N PRO A 77 -0.66 8.91 -4.93
CA PRO A 77 -1.12 7.79 -5.75
C PRO A 77 -2.17 8.23 -6.77
N ASP A 78 -2.77 9.41 -6.62
CA ASP A 78 -3.89 9.86 -7.43
C ASP A 78 -3.52 10.62 -8.71
N GLU A 79 -2.26 11.04 -8.81
CA GLU A 79 -1.74 11.69 -9.99
C GLU A 79 -1.62 10.72 -11.18
N ASP A 80 -2.27 11.05 -12.30
CA ASP A 80 -2.26 10.22 -13.52
C ASP A 80 -0.88 10.19 -14.20
N PHE A 81 -0.13 11.29 -14.09
CA PHE A 81 1.19 11.47 -14.72
C PHE A 81 2.19 12.03 -13.71
N PRO A 82 2.66 11.20 -12.76
CA PRO A 82 3.59 11.63 -11.74
C PRO A 82 4.91 12.05 -12.36
N GLU A 83 5.60 12.99 -11.72
CA GLU A 83 6.95 13.37 -12.14
C GLU A 83 7.85 12.11 -12.09
N PRO A 84 8.58 11.78 -13.18
CA PRO A 84 9.40 10.57 -13.24
C PRO A 84 10.41 10.45 -12.08
N THR A 85 10.93 11.60 -11.62
CA THR A 85 11.84 11.68 -10.48
C THR A 85 11.18 11.19 -9.19
N GLU A 86 10.01 11.72 -8.86
CA GLU A 86 9.24 11.35 -7.66
C GLU A 86 8.80 9.90 -7.72
N TYR A 87 8.36 9.46 -8.90
CA TYR A 87 7.94 8.10 -9.17
C TYR A 87 9.08 7.08 -8.91
N VAL A 88 10.25 7.29 -9.51
CA VAL A 88 11.40 6.39 -9.37
C VAL A 88 11.96 6.44 -7.94
N ASN A 89 11.98 7.61 -7.31
CA ASN A 89 12.40 7.75 -5.92
C ASN A 89 11.49 6.95 -4.98
N MET A 90 10.17 7.03 -5.17
CA MET A 90 9.22 6.27 -4.36
C MET A 90 9.38 4.76 -4.56
N ILE A 91 9.54 4.31 -5.82
CA ILE A 91 9.83 2.90 -6.11
C ILE A 91 11.13 2.46 -5.42
N GLY A 92 12.18 3.27 -5.47
CA GLY A 92 13.44 2.99 -4.77
C GLY A 92 13.25 2.83 -3.26
N LEU A 93 12.45 3.71 -2.66
CA LEU A 93 12.11 3.67 -1.24
C LEU A 93 11.34 2.39 -0.88
N LEU A 94 10.34 2.02 -1.69
CA LEU A 94 9.54 0.82 -1.45
C LEU A 94 10.32 -0.48 -1.67
N LYS A 95 11.24 -0.50 -2.64
CA LYS A 95 12.14 -1.63 -2.88
C LYS A 95 13.11 -1.85 -1.74
N ASN A 96 13.69 -0.78 -1.20
CA ASN A 96 14.67 -0.88 -0.12
C ASN A 96 14.07 -1.47 1.18
N ARG A 97 12.76 -1.32 1.39
CA ARG A 97 12.09 -1.80 2.60
C ARG A 97 11.60 -3.25 2.55
N TYR A 98 11.61 -3.89 1.37
CA TYR A 98 11.17 -5.28 1.17
C TYR A 98 9.82 -5.61 1.84
N TYR A 99 8.73 -5.13 1.25
CA TYR A 99 7.38 -5.45 1.75
C TYR A 99 6.96 -6.88 1.40
N ASP A 100 6.26 -7.55 2.31
CA ASP A 100 5.62 -8.83 2.01
C ASP A 100 4.27 -8.61 1.33
N LEU A 101 3.53 -7.60 1.77
CA LEU A 101 2.20 -7.28 1.25
C LEU A 101 2.08 -5.79 0.94
N ILE A 102 1.59 -5.46 -0.25
CA ILE A 102 1.13 -4.10 -0.56
C ILE A 102 -0.37 -4.12 -0.86
N LEU A 103 -1.11 -3.31 -0.10
CA LEU A 103 -2.54 -3.10 -0.23
C LEU A 103 -2.79 -1.69 -0.76
N SER A 104 -3.61 -1.58 -1.79
CA SER A 104 -4.02 -0.28 -2.33
C SER A 104 -5.53 -0.06 -2.23
N THR A 105 -5.91 1.13 -1.76
CA THR A 105 -7.30 1.61 -1.79
C THR A 105 -7.63 2.43 -3.03
N LYS A 106 -6.66 2.70 -3.91
CA LYS A 106 -6.94 3.27 -5.24
C LYS A 106 -7.43 2.19 -6.18
N LEU A 107 -8.44 2.50 -6.99
CA LEU A 107 -8.81 1.66 -8.13
C LEU A 107 -7.65 1.57 -9.11
N ALA A 108 -7.10 0.37 -9.27
CA ALA A 108 -5.96 0.12 -10.11
C ALA A 108 -6.38 0.12 -11.58
N GLY A 109 -5.90 1.12 -12.32
CA GLY A 109 -5.70 1.04 -13.77
C GLY A 109 -4.28 0.55 -14.08
N LEU A 110 -3.88 0.61 -15.35
CA LEU A 110 -2.54 0.17 -15.79
C LEU A 110 -1.41 0.92 -15.06
N GLY A 111 -1.51 2.24 -14.91
CA GLY A 111 -0.46 3.05 -14.26
C GLY A 111 -0.21 2.67 -12.81
N HIS A 112 -1.28 2.63 -12.00
CA HIS A 112 -1.17 2.24 -10.59
C HIS A 112 -0.76 0.78 -10.41
N ALA A 113 -1.29 -0.13 -11.25
CA ALA A 113 -0.88 -1.52 -11.24
C ALA A 113 0.60 -1.68 -11.61
N ALA A 114 1.12 -0.90 -12.57
CA ALA A 114 2.53 -0.88 -12.93
C ALA A 114 3.42 -0.35 -11.80
N PHE A 115 2.97 0.69 -11.08
CA PHE A 115 3.65 1.18 -9.89
C PHE A 115 3.80 0.08 -8.83
N LEU A 116 2.70 -0.58 -8.48
CA LEU A 116 2.71 -1.70 -7.54
C LEU A 116 3.55 -2.87 -8.07
N PHE A 117 3.44 -3.20 -9.35
CA PHE A 117 4.21 -4.27 -9.98
C PHE A 117 5.71 -4.03 -9.91
N MET A 118 6.16 -2.78 -10.11
CA MET A 118 7.58 -2.45 -10.04
C MET A 118 8.15 -2.46 -8.63
N THR A 119 7.32 -2.50 -7.59
CA THR A 119 7.82 -2.75 -6.22
C THR A 119 8.30 -4.20 -6.05
N SER A 120 9.23 -4.42 -5.14
CA SER A 120 9.76 -5.75 -4.82
C SER A 120 8.82 -6.58 -3.92
N ALA A 121 7.57 -6.15 -3.74
CA ALA A 121 6.66 -6.82 -2.83
C ALA A 121 6.28 -8.23 -3.29
N ARG A 122 6.08 -9.14 -2.33
CA ARG A 122 5.68 -10.52 -2.62
C ARG A 122 4.24 -10.57 -3.08
N ASP A 123 3.31 -10.03 -2.30
CA ASP A 123 1.89 -10.01 -2.59
C ASP A 123 1.42 -8.58 -2.85
N LYS A 124 0.70 -8.39 -3.96
CA LYS A 124 0.24 -7.08 -4.44
C LYS A 124 -1.25 -7.16 -4.71
N VAL A 125 -2.00 -6.41 -3.91
CA VAL A 125 -3.44 -6.54 -3.79
C VAL A 125 -4.07 -5.16 -3.95
N SER A 126 -5.01 -5.05 -4.88
CA SER A 126 -5.73 -3.79 -5.12
C SER A 126 -7.14 -4.06 -5.65
N TYR A 127 -8.03 -3.10 -5.40
CA TYR A 127 -9.27 -3.01 -6.16
C TYR A 127 -8.97 -2.59 -7.59
N VAL A 128 -9.78 -3.08 -8.53
CA VAL A 128 -9.62 -2.86 -9.96
C VAL A 128 -10.93 -2.32 -10.54
N TYR A 129 -10.83 -1.48 -11.57
CA TYR A 129 -12.00 -0.95 -12.29
C TYR A 129 -12.87 -2.07 -12.85
N PRO A 130 -14.21 -1.94 -12.91
CA PRO A 130 -15.09 -2.94 -13.51
C PRO A 130 -15.15 -2.84 -15.06
N ASN A 131 -14.07 -2.39 -15.71
CA ASN A 131 -14.02 -2.14 -17.15
C ASN A 131 -12.79 -2.79 -17.80
N VAL A 132 -12.50 -2.48 -19.07
CA VAL A 132 -11.35 -3.04 -19.80
C VAL A 132 -9.99 -2.74 -19.15
N ASN A 133 -9.88 -1.69 -18.33
CA ASN A 133 -8.65 -1.40 -17.61
C ASN A 133 -8.33 -2.50 -16.58
N ALA A 134 -9.33 -3.32 -16.21
CA ALA A 134 -9.14 -4.45 -15.31
C ALA A 134 -8.21 -5.52 -15.87
N ALA A 135 -8.33 -5.80 -17.17
CA ALA A 135 -7.52 -6.82 -17.82
C ALA A 135 -6.03 -6.47 -17.74
N SER A 136 -5.71 -5.17 -17.90
CA SER A 136 -4.32 -4.70 -17.79
C SER A 136 -3.80 -4.71 -16.34
N ALA A 137 -4.65 -4.39 -15.36
CA ALA A 137 -4.26 -4.42 -13.96
C ALA A 137 -4.07 -5.85 -13.44
N GLY A 138 -4.92 -6.79 -13.87
CA GLY A 138 -4.85 -8.21 -13.48
C GLY A 138 -3.61 -8.96 -13.98
N LEU A 139 -2.92 -8.44 -15.01
CA LEU A 139 -1.62 -9.00 -15.45
C LEU A 139 -0.47 -8.62 -14.51
N LEU A 140 -0.62 -7.54 -13.77
CA LEU A 140 0.44 -6.91 -12.98
C LEU A 140 0.25 -7.13 -11.47
N LEU A 141 -0.99 -7.33 -11.05
CA LEU A 141 -1.37 -7.62 -9.67
C LEU A 141 -1.53 -9.12 -9.46
N ILE A 142 -1.26 -9.57 -8.24
CA ILE A 142 -1.38 -10.98 -7.87
C ILE A 142 -2.81 -11.31 -7.52
N GLU A 143 -3.44 -10.45 -6.71
CA GLU A 143 -4.83 -10.58 -6.33
C GLU A 143 -5.57 -9.29 -6.68
N THR A 144 -6.72 -9.45 -7.33
CA THR A 144 -7.53 -8.33 -7.80
C THR A 144 -8.95 -8.48 -7.30
N PHE A 145 -9.50 -7.40 -6.77
CA PHE A 145 -10.89 -7.35 -6.34
C PHE A 145 -11.67 -6.40 -7.24
N THR A 146 -12.79 -6.87 -7.78
CA THR A 146 -13.67 -6.02 -8.60
C THR A 146 -14.57 -5.22 -7.67
N SER A 147 -14.47 -3.89 -7.75
CA SER A 147 -15.37 -3.03 -6.98
C SER A 147 -16.73 -2.93 -7.65
N GLN A 148 -17.81 -2.92 -6.85
CA GLN A 148 -19.17 -2.68 -7.33
C GLN A 148 -19.40 -1.19 -7.69
N THR A 149 -18.57 -0.28 -7.18
CA THR A 149 -18.73 1.18 -7.33
C THR A 149 -17.39 1.86 -7.62
N MET A 150 -17.41 3.00 -8.30
CA MET A 150 -16.18 3.73 -8.65
C MET A 150 -15.59 4.51 -7.45
N ASN A 151 -16.38 4.78 -6.43
CA ASN A 151 -15.90 5.41 -5.21
C ASN A 151 -15.97 4.41 -4.06
N LEU A 152 -14.79 3.97 -3.59
CA LEU A 152 -14.69 2.96 -2.53
C LEU A 152 -15.15 3.49 -1.16
N SER A 153 -15.29 4.80 -1.00
CA SER A 153 -15.73 5.43 0.25
C SER A 153 -17.26 5.55 0.39
N GLU A 154 -18.03 5.40 -0.70
CA GLU A 154 -19.49 5.66 -0.71
C GLU A 154 -20.31 4.68 0.14
N ARG A 155 -19.85 3.45 0.33
CA ARG A 155 -20.59 2.41 1.09
C ARG A 155 -20.09 2.18 2.53
N GLY A 156 -19.01 2.85 2.94
CA GLY A 156 -18.44 2.70 4.27
C GLY A 156 -18.00 1.26 4.60
N TYR A 157 -17.93 0.94 5.90
CA TYR A 157 -17.38 -0.32 6.46
C TYR A 157 -18.22 -1.58 6.15
N HIS A 158 -19.42 -1.45 5.58
CA HIS A 158 -20.25 -2.57 5.16
C HIS A 158 -19.94 -2.97 3.71
N MET A 159 -18.73 -3.49 3.48
CA MET A 159 -18.44 -4.31 2.30
C MET A 159 -18.76 -5.77 2.58
#